data_AF-A0A7V7A9T9-F1
#
_entry.id   AF-A0A7V7A9T9-F1
#
_cell.length_a   1.000
_cell.length_b   1.000
_cell.length_c   1.000
_cell.angle_alpha   90.00
_cell.angle_beta   90.00
_cell.angle_gamma   90.00
#
_symmetry.space_group_name_H-M   'P 1'
#
loop_
_entity.id
_entity.type
_entity.pdbx_description
1 polymer ?
#
loop_
_entity_poly.entity_id
_entity_poly.type
_entity_poly.pdbx_seq_one_letter_code
_entity_poly.pdbx_strand_id
1 'polypeptide(L)'
;MNKGFTLVETIMSIVILSIVMLIAMPAYNEISFLIREQNYNSKLKSIEAAMLKHANVHLLDEVRKENCQNSPDGCGLSFELEDMLAYGIIQAEEYDDEGNGYINNPMKNDVLKGKVNLTLDVNTAKLNAEFIVED
;
A
#
# COMPACT_ATOMS: atom_id res chain seq x y z
N MET A 1 -33.27 47.37 -14.29
CA MET A 1 -33.42 45.94 -13.95
C MET A 1 -32.23 45.56 -13.08
N ASN A 2 -32.43 45.41 -11.77
CA ASN A 2 -31.44 44.83 -10.83
C ASN A 2 -32.25 44.37 -9.61
N LYS A 3 -32.74 43.13 -9.64
CA LYS A 3 -33.26 42.48 -8.43
C LYS A 3 -32.04 41.97 -7.68
N GLY A 4 -31.56 42.75 -6.72
CA GLY A 4 -30.53 42.30 -5.78
C GLY A 4 -31.05 41.15 -4.95
N PHE A 5 -30.20 40.15 -4.70
CA PHE A 5 -30.49 39.02 -3.83
C PHE A 5 -30.99 39.53 -2.47
N THR A 6 -32.14 39.03 -2.01
CA THR A 6 -32.67 39.41 -0.70
C THR A 6 -31.95 38.65 0.42
N LEU A 7 -31.82 39.28 1.60
CA LEU A 7 -31.19 38.67 2.78
C LEU A 7 -31.84 37.34 3.18
N VAL A 8 -33.15 37.21 2.92
CA VAL A 8 -33.91 35.98 3.15
C VAL A 8 -33.47 34.85 2.21
N GLU A 9 -33.27 35.14 0.92
CA GLU A 9 -32.76 34.14 -0.04
C GLU A 9 -31.36 33.66 0.33
N THR A 10 -30.50 34.56 0.84
CA THR A 10 -29.15 34.17 1.30
C THR A 10 -29.17 33.31 2.57
N ILE A 11 -30.07 33.59 3.52
CA ILE A 11 -30.18 32.76 4.73
C ILE A 11 -30.77 31.39 4.36
N MET A 12 -31.78 31.36 3.49
CA MET A 12 -32.40 30.12 3.04
C MET A 12 -31.39 29.24 2.28
N SER A 13 -30.53 29.82 1.44
CA SER A 13 -29.49 29.05 0.74
C SER A 13 -28.45 28.46 1.69
N ILE A 14 -28.01 29.20 2.72
CA ILE A 14 -27.07 28.72 3.75
C ILE A 14 -27.68 27.55 4.54
N VAL A 15 -28.97 27.64 4.91
CA VAL A 15 -29.67 26.57 5.62
C VAL A 15 -29.77 25.30 4.77
N ILE A 16 -30.10 25.44 3.49
CA ILE A 16 -30.14 24.29 2.58
C ILE A 16 -28.75 23.68 2.41
N LEU A 17 -27.70 24.50 2.22
CA LEU A 17 -26.31 24.04 2.09
C LEU A 17 -25.83 23.26 3.31
N SER A 18 -26.15 23.73 4.51
CA SER A 18 -25.74 23.08 5.76
C SER A 18 -26.43 21.72 5.97
N ILE A 19 -27.71 21.59 5.61
CA ILE A 19 -28.41 20.29 5.64
C ILE A 19 -27.79 19.32 4.62
N VAL A 20 -27.47 19.78 3.42
CA VAL A 20 -26.83 18.96 2.38
C VAL A 20 -25.45 18.46 2.83
N MET A 21 -24.66 19.32 3.49
CA MET A 21 -23.35 18.90 4.02
C MET A 21 -23.46 17.83 5.10
N LEU A 22 -24.45 17.92 6.01
CA LEU A 22 -24.67 16.91 7.05
C LEU A 22 -24.96 15.51 6.48
N ILE A 23 -25.70 15.46 5.37
CA ILE A 23 -26.02 14.19 4.69
C ILE A 23 -24.83 13.68 3.88
N ALA A 24 -24.04 14.57 3.28
CA ALA A 24 -22.91 14.20 2.42
C ALA A 24 -21.66 13.74 3.20
N MET A 25 -21.44 14.25 4.42
CA MET A 25 -20.28 13.92 5.25
C MET A 25 -20.05 12.41 5.51
N PRO A 26 -21.04 11.61 5.95
CA PRO A 26 -20.82 10.19 6.22
C PRO A 26 -20.39 9.43 4.96
N ALA A 27 -21.01 9.74 3.81
CA ALA A 27 -20.66 9.13 2.53
C ALA A 27 -19.22 9.48 2.11
N TYR A 28 -18.79 10.73 2.31
CA TYR A 28 -17.41 11.13 2.01
C TYR A 28 -16.38 10.37 2.87
N ASN A 29 -16.64 10.24 4.17
CA ASN A 29 -15.71 9.56 5.08
C ASN A 29 -15.56 8.07 4.71
N GLU A 30 -16.68 7.40 4.39
CA GLU A 30 -16.67 6.00 3.97
C GLU A 30 -15.92 5.81 2.65
N ILE A 31 -16.21 6.64 1.64
CA ILE A 31 -15.52 6.59 0.34
C ILE A 31 -14.03 6.88 0.52
N SER A 32 -13.67 7.88 1.32
CA SER A 32 -12.27 8.22 1.58
C SER A 32 -11.53 7.06 2.24
N PHE A 33 -12.14 6.36 3.19
CA PHE A 33 -11.56 5.18 3.82
C PHE A 33 -11.35 4.05 2.79
N LEU A 34 -12.37 3.74 2.00
CA LEU A 34 -12.30 2.69 0.97
C LEU A 34 -11.21 2.96 -0.07
N ILE A 35 -11.05 4.22 -0.49
CA ILE A 35 -9.98 4.61 -1.42
C ILE A 35 -8.61 4.39 -0.77
N ARG A 36 -8.43 4.77 0.50
CA ARG A 36 -7.17 4.57 1.23
C ARG A 36 -6.85 3.10 1.39
N GLU A 37 -7.84 2.26 1.70
CA GLU A 37 -7.71 0.80 1.82
C GLU A 37 -7.39 0.14 0.46
N GLN A 38 -8.06 0.54 -0.63
CA GLN A 38 -7.75 0.02 -1.96
C GLN A 38 -6.34 0.41 -2.40
N ASN A 39 -5.93 1.65 -2.16
CA ASN A 39 -4.59 2.11 -2.47
C ASN A 39 -3.55 1.35 -1.63
N TYR A 40 -3.83 1.14 -0.34
CA TYR A 40 -3.01 0.32 0.54
C TYR A 40 -2.79 -1.09 -0.01
N ASN A 41 -3.88 -1.81 -0.30
CA ASN A 41 -3.82 -3.16 -0.84
C ASN A 41 -3.13 -3.22 -2.21
N SER A 42 -3.32 -2.20 -3.04
CA SER A 42 -2.63 -2.10 -4.33
C SER A 42 -1.12 -1.92 -4.17
N LYS A 43 -0.67 -1.13 -3.19
CA LYS A 43 0.76 -0.96 -2.88
C LYS A 43 1.37 -2.28 -2.42
N LEU A 44 0.72 -2.99 -1.49
CA LEU A 44 1.20 -4.29 -1.01
C LEU A 44 1.37 -5.30 -2.15
N LYS A 45 0.35 -5.43 -3.02
CA LYS A 45 0.42 -6.32 -4.19
C LYS A 45 1.50 -5.90 -5.19
N SER A 46 1.72 -4.61 -5.37
CA SER A 46 2.79 -4.11 -6.24
C SER A 46 4.16 -4.48 -5.69
N ILE A 47 4.34 -4.39 -4.36
CA ILE A 47 5.57 -4.76 -3.67
C ILE A 47 5.82 -6.27 -3.82
N GLU A 48 4.81 -7.09 -3.52
CA GLU A 48 4.86 -8.55 -3.70
C GLU A 48 5.20 -8.94 -5.15
N ALA A 49 4.55 -8.30 -6.13
CA ALA A 49 4.78 -8.57 -7.54
C ALA A 49 6.20 -8.17 -8.00
N ALA A 50 6.72 -7.05 -7.51
CA ALA A 50 8.08 -6.61 -7.80
C ALA A 50 9.11 -7.60 -7.23
N MET A 51 8.92 -8.06 -6.00
CA MET A 51 9.77 -9.08 -5.39
C MET A 51 9.66 -10.43 -6.09
N LEU A 52 8.45 -10.88 -6.43
CA LEU A 52 8.26 -12.09 -7.22
C LEU A 52 9.01 -12.00 -8.54
N LYS A 53 8.92 -10.87 -9.24
CA LYS A 53 9.63 -10.67 -10.51
C LYS A 53 11.14 -10.74 -10.32
N HIS A 54 11.68 -10.07 -9.30
CA HIS A 54 13.11 -10.10 -9.00
C HIS A 54 13.58 -11.50 -8.61
N ALA A 55 12.87 -12.16 -7.69
CA ALA A 55 13.20 -13.48 -7.20
C ALA A 55 13.17 -14.55 -8.28
N ASN A 56 12.20 -14.48 -9.19
CA ASN A 56 12.13 -15.42 -10.32
C ASN A 56 13.35 -15.33 -11.25
N VAL A 57 14.01 -14.18 -11.33
CA VAL A 57 15.17 -13.97 -12.20
C VAL A 57 16.48 -14.23 -11.46
N HIS A 58 16.58 -13.82 -10.19
CA HIS A 58 17.85 -13.76 -9.47
C HIS A 58 17.99 -14.72 -8.30
N LEU A 59 16.88 -15.11 -7.65
CA LEU A 59 16.92 -15.81 -6.35
C LEU A 59 16.41 -17.25 -6.42
N LEU A 60 16.00 -17.71 -7.60
CA LEU A 60 15.34 -19.02 -7.77
C LEU A 60 16.23 -20.20 -7.33
N ASP A 61 17.54 -20.10 -7.56
CA ASP A 61 18.51 -21.10 -7.09
C ASP A 61 18.86 -20.97 -5.60
N GLU A 62 18.81 -19.76 -5.04
CA GLU A 62 19.12 -19.48 -3.64
C GLU A 62 18.00 -19.97 -2.72
N VAL A 63 16.75 -19.63 -3.05
CA VAL A 63 15.55 -20.12 -2.36
C VAL A 63 15.49 -21.66 -2.39
N ARG A 64 15.99 -22.28 -3.47
CA ARG A 64 16.05 -23.74 -3.62
C ARG A 64 17.20 -24.40 -2.84
N LYS A 65 18.32 -23.71 -2.62
CA LYS A 65 19.54 -24.28 -2.00
C LYS A 65 19.58 -24.16 -0.48
N GLU A 66 19.20 -23.03 0.09
CA GLU A 66 19.53 -22.74 1.50
C GLU A 66 18.52 -23.26 2.53
N ASN A 67 17.23 -23.39 2.22
CA ASN A 67 16.20 -23.68 3.24
C ASN A 67 15.40 -24.97 3.04
N CYS A 68 15.76 -25.82 2.06
CA CYS A 68 14.92 -26.96 1.69
C CYS A 68 15.37 -28.33 2.23
N GLN A 69 16.55 -28.45 2.85
CA GLN A 69 17.08 -29.79 3.15
C GLN A 69 16.42 -30.47 4.37
N ASN A 70 15.75 -29.74 5.26
CA ASN A 70 15.13 -30.30 6.47
C ASN A 70 13.80 -29.65 6.92
N SER A 71 13.13 -28.84 6.08
CA SER A 71 11.90 -28.13 6.47
C SER A 71 10.65 -28.79 5.87
N PRO A 72 9.79 -29.44 6.67
CA PRO A 72 8.50 -29.97 6.18
C PRO A 72 7.51 -28.85 5.79
N ASP A 73 7.78 -27.60 6.19
CA ASP A 73 6.89 -26.44 6.02
C ASP A 73 7.32 -25.50 4.87
N GLY A 74 8.32 -25.88 4.06
CA GLY A 74 8.75 -25.15 2.86
C GLY A 74 9.98 -24.27 3.06
N CYS A 75 10.46 -23.71 1.94
CA CYS A 75 11.67 -22.91 1.86
C CYS A 75 11.29 -21.44 1.67
N GLY A 76 11.79 -20.56 2.54
CA GLY A 76 11.51 -19.13 2.39
C GLY A 76 12.65 -18.22 2.79
N LEU A 77 12.64 -17.01 2.24
CA LEU A 77 13.55 -15.91 2.53
C LEU A 77 12.72 -14.67 2.87
N SER A 78 13.23 -13.80 3.73
CA SER A 78 12.58 -12.55 4.09
C SER A 78 13.45 -11.38 3.67
N PHE A 79 12.84 -10.35 3.10
CA PHE A 79 13.52 -9.13 2.65
C PHE A 79 12.82 -7.91 3.22
N GLU A 80 13.55 -7.06 3.94
CA GLU A 80 13.03 -5.81 4.47
C GLU A 80 12.70 -4.83 3.33
N LEU A 81 11.62 -4.07 3.48
CA LEU A 81 11.20 -3.10 2.45
C LEU A 81 12.28 -2.03 2.19
N GLU A 82 12.98 -1.61 3.23
CA GLU A 82 14.07 -0.63 3.15
C GLU A 82 15.23 -1.17 2.29
N ASP A 83 15.61 -2.43 2.48
CA ASP A 83 16.63 -3.10 1.66
C ASP A 83 16.18 -3.20 0.19
N MET A 84 14.91 -3.54 -0.03
CA MET A 84 14.37 -3.65 -1.38
C MET A 84 14.36 -2.32 -2.14
N LEU A 85 14.17 -1.20 -1.43
CA LEU A 85 14.30 0.14 -1.97
C LEU A 85 15.77 0.49 -2.24
N ALA A 86 16.67 0.18 -1.31
CA ALA A 86 18.11 0.43 -1.45
C ALA A 86 18.73 -0.34 -2.62
N TYR A 87 18.30 -1.58 -2.85
CA TYR A 87 18.74 -2.41 -3.97
C TYR A 87 18.02 -2.09 -5.29
N GLY A 88 17.06 -1.17 -5.29
CA GLY A 88 16.31 -0.76 -6.48
C GLY A 88 15.40 -1.86 -7.03
N ILE A 89 15.00 -2.82 -6.20
CA ILE A 89 14.00 -3.84 -6.56
C ILE A 89 12.64 -3.17 -6.72
N ILE A 90 12.38 -2.15 -5.90
CA ILE A 90 11.19 -1.30 -5.93
C ILE A 90 11.62 0.16 -5.98
N GLN A 91 10.81 1.00 -6.63
CA GLN A 91 11.04 2.45 -6.64
C GLN A 91 10.40 3.10 -5.42
N ALA A 92 11.13 4.02 -4.80
CA ALA A 92 10.58 4.88 -3.77
C ALA A 92 9.52 5.84 -4.35
N GLU A 93 8.54 6.18 -3.52
CA GLU A 93 7.49 7.14 -3.89
C GLU A 93 7.88 8.55 -3.48
N GLU A 94 8.50 8.66 -2.32
CA GLU A 94 8.94 9.90 -1.71
C GLU A 94 10.35 9.69 -1.14
N TYR A 95 11.03 10.79 -0.83
CA TYR A 95 12.37 10.79 -0.23
C TYR A 95 12.33 11.69 1.00
N ASP A 96 12.98 11.25 2.07
CA ASP A 96 13.19 12.09 3.24
C ASP A 96 14.26 13.16 2.98
N ASP A 97 14.48 14.04 3.97
CA ASP A 97 15.50 15.09 3.90
C ASP A 97 16.94 14.54 3.83
N GLU A 98 17.14 13.26 4.18
CA GLU A 98 18.42 12.54 4.13
C GLU A 98 18.65 11.84 2.78
N GLY A 99 17.63 11.83 1.91
CA GLY A 99 17.65 11.19 0.60
C GLY A 99 17.32 9.69 0.63
N ASN A 100 16.81 9.16 1.74
CA ASN A 100 16.32 7.78 1.80
C ASN A 100 14.92 7.72 1.19
N GLY A 101 14.76 6.83 0.23
CA GLY A 101 13.47 6.60 -0.41
C GLY A 101 12.53 5.81 0.50
N TYR A 102 11.25 6.18 0.54
CA TYR A 102 10.22 5.46 1.29
C TYR A 102 8.91 5.32 0.50
N ILE A 103 8.04 4.44 0.99
CA ILE A 103 6.67 4.25 0.50
C ILE A 103 5.71 4.76 1.58
N ASN A 104 4.75 5.59 1.18
CA ASN A 104 3.78 6.14 2.11
C ASN A 104 2.69 5.11 2.42
N ASN A 105 2.32 4.99 3.69
CA ASN A 105 1.19 4.21 4.16
C ASN A 105 -0.10 5.05 4.10
N PRO A 106 -0.97 4.82 3.10
CA PRO A 106 -2.20 5.60 2.96
C PRO A 106 -3.16 5.43 4.14
N MET A 107 -3.03 4.41 5.01
CA MET A 107 -3.94 4.21 6.15
C MET A 107 -3.57 5.03 7.38
N LYS A 108 -2.27 5.13 7.70
CA LYS A 108 -1.77 5.83 8.89
C LYS A 108 -1.14 7.20 8.57
N ASN A 109 -0.96 7.52 7.28
CA ASN A 109 -0.26 8.74 6.82
C ASN A 109 1.16 8.81 7.43
N ASP A 110 1.83 7.66 7.47
CA ASP A 110 3.19 7.44 7.94
C ASP A 110 3.98 6.65 6.89
N VAL A 111 5.21 6.26 7.22
CA VAL A 111 6.04 5.41 6.35
C VAL A 111 5.57 3.96 6.47
N LEU A 112 5.34 3.30 5.33
CA LEU A 112 5.08 1.87 5.29
C LEU A 112 6.34 1.11 5.69
N LYS A 113 6.22 0.27 6.72
CA LYS A 113 7.29 -0.61 7.21
C LYS A 113 6.86 -2.06 7.15
N GLY A 114 7.84 -2.93 6.95
CA GLY A 114 7.61 -4.37 6.87
C GLY A 114 8.54 -5.05 5.89
N LYS A 115 8.24 -6.32 5.63
CA LYS A 115 9.09 -7.21 4.86
C LYS A 115 8.29 -8.10 3.92
N VAL A 116 8.94 -8.56 2.85
CA VAL A 116 8.38 -9.57 1.97
C VAL A 116 8.94 -10.94 2.32
N ASN A 117 8.05 -11.86 2.65
CA ASN A 117 8.37 -13.28 2.74
C ASN A 117 8.20 -13.92 1.36
N LEU A 118 9.31 -14.38 0.80
CA LEU A 118 9.33 -15.23 -0.38
C LEU A 118 9.29 -16.69 0.06
N THR A 119 8.39 -17.48 -0.52
CA THR A 119 8.26 -18.93 -0.26
C THR A 119 8.23 -19.69 -1.57
N LEU A 120 8.83 -20.89 -1.60
CA LEU A 120 8.78 -21.81 -2.74
C LEU A 120 7.85 -22.98 -2.42
N ASP A 121 6.80 -23.13 -3.22
CA ASP A 121 5.98 -24.33 -3.19
C ASP A 121 6.73 -25.48 -3.88
N VAL A 122 7.12 -26.48 -3.09
CA VAL A 122 7.87 -27.65 -3.55
C VAL A 122 7.08 -28.55 -4.52
N ASN A 123 5.75 -28.52 -4.46
CA ASN A 123 4.90 -29.37 -5.31
C ASN A 123 4.70 -28.73 -6.68
N THR A 124 4.56 -27.40 -6.73
CA THR A 124 4.28 -26.66 -7.97
C THR A 124 5.51 -25.97 -8.55
N ALA A 125 6.62 -25.95 -7.81
CA ALA A 125 7.85 -25.21 -8.12
C ALA A 125 7.59 -23.70 -8.38
N LYS A 126 6.58 -23.13 -7.72
CA LYS A 126 6.21 -21.72 -7.86
C LYS A 126 6.67 -20.94 -6.64
N LEU A 127 7.25 -19.76 -6.90
CA LEU A 127 7.50 -18.77 -5.88
C LEU A 127 6.19 -18.05 -5.52
N ASN A 128 6.06 -17.72 -4.24
CA ASN A 128 5.03 -16.86 -3.69
C ASN A 128 5.71 -15.74 -2.88
N ALA A 129 5.16 -14.54 -2.91
CA ALA A 129 5.60 -13.41 -2.09
C ALA A 129 4.42 -12.90 -1.29
N GLU A 130 4.65 -12.67 0.00
CA GLU A 130 3.65 -12.11 0.91
C GLU A 130 4.28 -10.96 1.69
N PHE A 131 3.65 -9.78 1.66
CA PHE A 131 4.10 -8.65 2.45
C PHE A 131 3.57 -8.74 3.88
N ILE A 132 4.47 -8.71 4.85
CA ILE A 132 4.19 -8.66 6.28
C ILE A 132 4.48 -7.25 6.77
N VAL A 133 3.42 -6.58 7.22
CA VAL A 133 3.45 -5.21 7.75
C VAL A 133 4.05 -5.23 9.15
N GLU A 134 4.92 -4.27 9.44
CA GLU A 134 5.40 -4.01 10.80
C GLU A 134 4.73 -2.72 11.34
N ASP A 135 4.25 -2.79 12.57
CA ASP A 135 3.49 -1.70 13.23
C ASP A 135 4.38 -0.60 13.84
#